data_AF-A0A0F0HDP7-F1
#
_entry.id   AF-A0A0F0HDP7-F1
#
_cell.length_a   1.000
_cell.length_b   1.000
_cell.length_c   1.000
_cell.angle_alpha   90.00
_cell.angle_beta   90.00
_cell.angle_gamma   90.00
#
_symmetry.space_group_name_H-M   'P 1'
#
loop_
_entity.id
_entity.type
_entity.pdbx_description
1 polymer ?
#
loop_
_entity_poly.entity_id
_entity_poly.type
_entity_poly.pdbx_seq_one_letter_code
_entity_poly.pdbx_strand_id
1 'polypeptide(L)'
;MSKSGQKVVPPYFSHMSDEELLTWYAELQARAMNPQPGDVDFDHAHKAAKPMTVEQLRHRIMTFQGWPKAVTAESFTAESFTAQGFTTMDAGSPFHNLWHWLSD
;
A
#
# COMPACT_ATOMS: atom_id res chain seq x y z
N MET A 1 -11.00 24.70 -16.31
CA MET A 1 -11.34 23.64 -15.33
C MET A 1 -10.06 22.88 -14.99
N SER A 2 -9.38 23.25 -13.90
CA SER A 2 -8.19 22.52 -13.44
C SER A 2 -8.64 21.50 -12.41
N LYS A 3 -8.73 20.22 -12.79
CA LYS A 3 -8.94 19.13 -11.83
C LYS A 3 -7.65 18.95 -11.03
N SER A 4 -7.49 19.72 -9.97
CA SER A 4 -6.47 19.48 -8.95
C SER A 4 -6.90 18.26 -8.14
N GLY A 5 -6.67 17.07 -8.70
CA GLY A 5 -6.75 15.81 -7.96
C GLY A 5 -5.66 15.84 -6.88
N GLN A 6 -6.05 16.15 -5.66
CA GLN A 6 -5.16 16.19 -4.51
C GLN A 6 -4.50 14.81 -4.34
N LYS A 7 -3.17 14.77 -4.48
CA LYS A 7 -2.30 13.61 -4.25
C LYS A 7 -2.28 13.32 -2.74
N VAL A 8 -3.27 12.62 -2.23
CA VAL A 8 -3.28 12.22 -0.81
C VAL A 8 -2.43 10.95 -0.69
N VAL A 9 -1.16 11.12 -0.38
CA VAL A 9 -0.31 10.03 0.11
C VAL A 9 -0.58 9.90 1.62
N PRO A 10 -0.75 8.68 2.16
CA PRO A 10 -0.85 8.52 3.60
C PRO A 10 0.41 9.12 4.27
N PRO A 11 0.26 10.00 5.27
CA PRO A 11 1.38 10.73 5.87
C PRO A 11 2.44 9.81 6.46
N TYR A 12 2.02 8.60 6.87
CA TYR A 12 2.87 7.55 7.39
C TYR A 12 4.09 7.26 6.49
N PHE A 13 3.90 7.11 5.17
CA PHE A 13 5.00 6.81 4.25
C PHE A 13 5.97 7.98 4.05
N SER A 14 5.53 9.21 4.29
CA SER A 14 6.37 10.42 4.13
C SER A 14 7.43 10.53 5.22
N HIS A 15 7.20 9.89 6.37
CA HIS A 15 8.08 9.94 7.54
C HIS A 15 8.91 8.68 7.76
N MET A 16 8.61 7.57 7.05
CA MET A 16 9.42 6.35 7.12
C MET A 16 10.86 6.61 6.65
N SER A 17 11.82 6.08 7.40
CA SER A 17 13.18 5.88 6.95
C SER A 17 13.24 4.85 5.80
N ASP A 18 14.38 4.78 5.11
CA ASP A 18 14.58 3.82 4.02
C ASP A 18 14.54 2.37 4.51
N GLU A 19 15.05 2.11 5.72
CA GLU A 19 15.03 0.77 6.34
C GLU A 19 13.60 0.34 6.71
N GLU A 20 12.81 1.26 7.29
CA GLU A 20 11.39 1.01 7.59
C GLU A 20 10.59 0.74 6.31
N LEU A 21 10.85 1.52 5.26
CA LEU A 21 10.17 1.37 3.98
C LEU A 21 10.49 0.04 3.30
N LEU A 22 11.76 -0.40 3.35
CA LEU A 22 12.18 -1.70 2.82
C LEU A 22 11.60 -2.86 3.62
N THR A 23 11.54 -2.73 4.95
CA THR A 23 10.93 -3.73 5.84
C THR A 23 9.45 -3.88 5.54
N TRP A 24 8.72 -2.77 5.49
CA TRP A 24 7.29 -2.75 5.15
C TRP A 24 7.03 -3.36 3.76
N TYR A 25 7.88 -3.05 2.78
CA TYR A 25 7.74 -3.61 1.44
C TYR A 25 7.99 -5.11 1.39
N ALA A 26 8.96 -5.62 2.16
CA ALA A 26 9.20 -7.05 2.29
C ALA A 26 8.00 -7.78 2.91
N GLU A 27 7.35 -7.18 3.92
CA GLU A 27 6.12 -7.73 4.52
C GLU A 27 4.96 -7.73 3.53
N LEU A 28 4.77 -6.64 2.78
CA LEU A 28 3.74 -6.56 1.73
C LEU A 28 3.98 -7.64 0.67
N GLN A 29 5.21 -7.80 0.20
CA GLN A 29 5.57 -8.82 -0.78
C GLN A 29 5.34 -10.24 -0.24
N ALA A 30 5.68 -10.50 1.02
CA ALA A 30 5.45 -11.81 1.64
C ALA A 30 3.95 -12.15 1.69
N ARG A 31 3.10 -11.17 2.05
CA ARG A 31 1.64 -11.34 2.05
C ARG A 31 1.07 -11.53 0.65
N ALA A 32 1.54 -10.76 -0.33
CA ALA A 32 1.10 -10.89 -1.71
C ALA A 32 1.48 -12.26 -2.33
N MET A 33 2.68 -12.77 -2.02
CA MET A 33 3.15 -14.05 -2.55
C MET A 33 2.57 -15.27 -1.82
N ASN A 34 2.19 -15.12 -0.56
CA ASN A 34 1.69 -16.20 0.29
C ASN A 34 0.56 -15.70 1.21
N PRO A 35 -0.60 -15.33 0.65
CA PRO A 35 -1.72 -14.82 1.43
C PRO A 35 -2.21 -15.88 2.42
N GLN A 36 -2.40 -15.47 3.66
CA GLN A 36 -2.95 -16.36 4.68
C GLN A 36 -4.47 -16.52 4.48
N PRO A 37 -5.06 -17.66 4.89
CA PRO A 37 -6.52 -17.78 4.91
C PRO A 37 -7.16 -16.66 5.73
N GLY A 38 -8.01 -15.86 5.09
CA GLY A 38 -8.65 -14.69 5.72
C GLY A 38 -7.89 -13.36 5.56
N ASP A 39 -6.81 -13.32 4.78
CA ASP A 39 -6.20 -12.06 4.36
C ASP A 39 -7.21 -11.25 3.54
N VAL A 40 -7.57 -10.07 4.04
CA VAL A 40 -8.55 -9.18 3.43
C VAL A 40 -7.96 -8.36 2.28
N ASP A 41 -6.63 -8.29 2.21
CA ASP A 41 -5.92 -7.53 1.21
C ASP A 41 -5.58 -8.37 -0.02
N PHE A 42 -5.30 -9.66 0.16
CA PHE A 42 -4.87 -10.56 -0.91
C PHE A 42 -5.74 -11.82 -0.98
N ASP A 43 -6.60 -11.91 -2.00
CA ASP A 43 -7.49 -13.06 -2.22
C ASP A 43 -6.81 -14.24 -2.97
N HIS A 44 -5.63 -14.01 -3.57
CA HIS A 44 -4.84 -15.01 -4.25
C HIS A 44 -3.34 -14.68 -4.19
N ALA A 45 -2.50 -15.67 -4.49
CA ALA A 45 -1.06 -15.49 -4.52
C ALA A 45 -0.59 -14.81 -5.82
N HIS A 46 0.27 -13.80 -5.67
CA HIS A 46 0.90 -13.07 -6.78
C HIS A 46 2.36 -13.51 -7.00
N LYS A 47 2.91 -13.14 -8.15
CA LYS A 47 4.35 -13.30 -8.43
C LYS A 47 5.15 -12.24 -7.67
N ALA A 48 6.40 -12.56 -7.34
CA ALA A 48 7.35 -11.58 -6.83
C ALA A 48 7.47 -10.38 -7.79
N ALA A 49 7.52 -9.17 -7.22
CA ALA A 49 7.77 -7.96 -7.98
C ALA A 49 9.20 -7.92 -8.54
N LYS A 50 9.40 -7.11 -9.58
CA LYS A 50 10.75 -6.85 -10.10
C LYS A 50 11.59 -6.15 -9.02
N PRO A 51 12.90 -6.41 -8.95
CA PRO A 51 13.79 -5.66 -8.07
C PRO A 51 13.69 -4.16 -8.37
N MET A 52 13.55 -3.34 -7.34
CA MET A 52 13.56 -1.88 -7.44
C MET A 52 14.38 -1.28 -6.30
N THR A 53 14.93 -0.08 -6.52
CA THR A 53 15.66 0.65 -5.47
C THR A 53 14.68 1.25 -4.46
N VAL A 54 15.15 1.59 -3.26
CA VAL A 54 14.33 2.26 -2.24
C VAL A 54 13.78 3.60 -2.73
N GLU A 55 14.55 4.34 -3.54
CA GLU A 55 14.10 5.59 -4.16
C GLU A 55 12.95 5.36 -5.15
N GLN A 56 13.02 4.30 -5.96
CA GLN A 56 11.95 3.92 -6.89
C GLN A 56 10.69 3.49 -6.15
N LEU A 57 10.84 2.68 -5.10
CA LEU A 57 9.75 2.26 -4.22
C LEU A 57 9.06 3.47 -3.59
N ARG A 58 9.84 4.37 -2.98
CA ARG A 58 9.33 5.61 -2.36
C ARG A 58 8.59 6.45 -3.39
N HIS A 59 9.18 6.68 -4.56
CA HIS A 59 8.54 7.44 -5.63
C HIS A 59 7.21 6.81 -6.09
N ARG A 60 7.17 5.49 -6.29
CA ARG A 60 5.95 4.78 -6.72
C ARG A 60 4.84 4.85 -5.66
N ILE A 61 5.16 4.69 -4.37
CA ILE A 61 4.20 4.84 -3.27
C ILE A 61 3.65 6.26 -3.19
N MET A 62 4.53 7.26 -3.31
CA MET A 62 4.18 8.69 -3.25
C MET A 62 3.35 9.16 -4.45
N THR A 63 3.36 8.41 -5.54
CA THR A 63 2.62 8.74 -6.77
C THR A 63 1.42 7.83 -7.02
N PHE A 64 1.21 6.83 -6.17
CA PHE A 64 0.06 5.93 -6.25
C PHE A 64 -1.26 6.69 -6.03
N GLN A 65 -2.19 6.54 -6.97
CA GLN A 65 -3.48 7.25 -6.96
C GLN A 65 -4.63 6.40 -6.39
N GLY A 66 -4.39 5.14 -6.04
CA GLY A 66 -5.40 4.22 -5.51
C GLY A 66 -5.63 4.34 -4.00
N TRP A 67 -4.99 5.30 -3.32
CA TRP A 67 -5.24 5.54 -1.90
C TRP A 67 -6.68 6.02 -1.67
N PRO A 68 -7.40 5.50 -0.65
CA PRO A 68 -8.76 5.92 -0.38
C PRO A 68 -8.80 7.41 0.02
N LYS A 69 -9.73 8.17 -0.55
CA LYS A 69 -9.86 9.61 -0.30
C LYS A 69 -10.30 9.96 1.14
N ALA A 70 -10.78 8.98 1.90
CA ALA A 70 -11.35 9.15 3.24
C ALA A 70 -10.35 9.01 4.39
N VAL A 71 -9.10 8.60 4.13
CA VAL A 71 -8.05 8.61 5.15
C VAL A 71 -7.42 9.99 5.17
N THR A 72 -7.96 10.85 6.03
CA THR A 72 -7.21 12.01 6.52
C THR A 72 -6.01 11.52 7.32
N ALA A 73 -4.99 12.38 7.43
CA ALA A 73 -3.70 12.10 8.06
C ALA A 73 -3.77 11.50 9.48
N GLU A 74 -4.91 11.63 10.14
CA GLU A 74 -5.13 11.34 11.55
C GLU A 74 -5.60 9.88 11.80
N SER A 75 -5.89 9.10 10.76
CA SER A 75 -6.45 7.74 10.89
C SER A 75 -5.50 6.61 10.46
N PHE A 76 -4.31 6.94 9.97
CA PHE A 76 -3.26 5.97 9.62
C PHE A 76 -2.23 5.94 10.75
N THR A 77 -2.54 5.25 11.85
CA THR A 77 -1.55 4.93 12.87
C THR A 77 -0.93 3.56 12.53
N ALA A 78 0.24 3.25 13.10
CA ALA A 78 0.83 1.92 12.99
C ALA A 78 -0.12 0.81 13.53
N GLU A 79 -1.12 1.18 14.35
CA GLU A 79 -2.15 0.28 14.89
C GLU A 79 -3.32 0.03 13.91
N SER A 80 -3.51 0.90 12.90
CA SER A 80 -4.45 0.65 11.79
C SER A 80 -4.03 -0.54 10.91
N PHE A 81 -2.79 -1.03 11.10
CA PHE A 81 -2.27 -2.23 10.46
C PHE A 81 -2.83 -3.53 11.08
N THR A 82 -3.32 -3.49 12.33
CA THR A 82 -3.75 -4.69 13.07
C THR A 82 -5.24 -4.71 13.44
N ALA A 83 -5.94 -3.58 13.41
CA ALA A 83 -7.35 -3.52 13.76
C ALA A 83 -8.18 -2.81 12.69
N GLN A 84 -9.07 -3.58 12.06
CA GLN A 84 -10.06 -3.18 11.06
C GLN A 84 -9.49 -2.97 9.66
N GLY A 85 -9.46 -4.09 8.92
CA GLY A 85 -9.33 -4.09 7.48
C GLY A 85 -10.25 -3.05 6.86
N PHE A 86 -9.71 -2.30 5.91
CA PHE A 86 -10.51 -1.49 5.00
C PHE A 86 -11.51 -2.43 4.34
N THR A 87 -12.76 -2.41 4.80
CA THR A 87 -13.85 -3.25 4.30
C THR A 87 -14.31 -2.74 2.95
N THR A 88 -13.47 -2.85 1.91
CA THR A 88 -13.92 -2.81 0.52
C THR A 88 -14.02 -4.22 0.01
N MET A 89 -15.06 -4.93 0.48
CA MET A 89 -15.40 -6.31 0.12
C MET A 89 -15.65 -6.56 -1.38
N ASP A 90 -15.55 -5.58 -2.27
CA ASP A 90 -15.82 -5.77 -3.70
C ASP A 90 -14.98 -4.91 -4.67
N ALA A 91 -14.02 -4.13 -4.16
CA ALA A 91 -13.07 -3.40 -4.99
C ALA A 91 -11.72 -3.51 -4.30
N GLY A 92 -10.80 -4.28 -4.91
CA GLY A 92 -9.58 -4.80 -4.28
C GLY A 92 -8.95 -3.83 -3.29
N SER A 93 -8.51 -4.36 -2.14
CA SER A 93 -7.88 -3.58 -1.08
C SER A 93 -6.88 -2.55 -1.65
N PRO A 94 -6.75 -1.36 -1.05
CA PRO A 94 -5.72 -0.40 -1.45
C PRO A 94 -4.33 -1.02 -1.49
N PHE A 95 -4.04 -2.02 -0.64
CA PHE A 95 -2.77 -2.76 -0.67
C PHE A 95 -2.66 -3.74 -1.84
N HIS A 96 -3.76 -4.39 -2.24
CA HIS A 96 -3.81 -5.21 -3.47
C HIS A 96 -3.51 -4.36 -4.70
N ASN A 97 -4.21 -3.22 -4.83
CA ASN A 97 -4.03 -2.31 -5.96
C ASN A 97 -2.63 -1.70 -5.97
N LEU A 98 -2.09 -1.40 -4.79
CA LEU A 98 -0.71 -0.94 -4.64
C LEU A 98 0.27 -2.03 -5.07
N TRP A 99 0.04 -3.30 -4.70
CA TRP A 99 0.89 -4.40 -5.13
C TRP A 99 0.95 -4.53 -6.65
N HIS A 100 -0.20 -4.44 -7.32
CA HIS A 100 -0.25 -4.40 -8.79
C HIS A 100 0.53 -3.21 -9.36
N TRP A 101 0.36 -2.01 -8.79
CA TRP A 101 1.09 -0.81 -9.20
C TRP A 101 2.61 -0.91 -8.99
N LEU A 102 3.06 -1.56 -7.92
CA LEU A 102 4.48 -1.77 -7.64
C LEU A 102 5.08 -2.87 -8.52
N SER A 103 4.28 -3.86 -8.91
CA SER A 103 4.74 -5.04 -9.66
C SER A 103 4.73 -4.88 -11.18
N ASP A 104 4.03 -3.88 -11.70
CA ASP A 104 4.03 -3.49 -13.13
C ASP A 104 5.42 -2.95 -13.58
#